data_AF-A0A399YGM2-F1
#
_entry.id   AF-A0A399YGM2-F1
#
_cell.length_a   1.000
_cell.length_b   1.000
_cell.length_c   1.000
_cell.angle_alpha   90.00
_cell.angle_beta   90.00
_cell.angle_gamma   90.00
#
_symmetry.space_group_name_H-M   'P 1'
#
loop_
_entity.id
_entity.type
_entity.pdbx_description
1 polymer ?
#
loop_
_entity_poly.entity_id
_entity_poly.type
_entity_poly.pdbx_seq_one_letter_code
_entity_poly.pdbx_strand_id
1 'polypeptide(L)'
;MAVVSSTTPWHQSALVGATVDSRFIPTLRLDSGTPLAELATTLHAFQPDVLVGYASILRLLAAEPAQQRLDLSPTAVFSASEVLTDAARRSIATAWGRAPFNVYTATETAGIAAECEHGTGMHLFEDCVITEVVDQENQPVLPGQYGAKVLVTVLGAQPCH
;
A
#
# COMPACT_ATOMS: atom_id res chain seq x y z
N MET A 1 9.32 6.96 -9.14
CA MET A 1 8.50 6.07 -8.31
C MET A 1 8.35 4.72 -9.00
N ALA A 2 8.39 3.61 -8.26
CA ALA A 2 8.08 2.28 -8.79
C ALA A 2 6.85 1.68 -8.10
N VAL A 3 5.97 1.05 -8.87
CA VAL A 3 4.76 0.38 -8.40
C VAL A 3 4.82 -1.08 -8.83
N VAL A 4 4.83 -2.00 -7.87
CA VAL A 4 4.81 -3.45 -8.10
C VAL A 4 3.44 -3.98 -7.69
N SER A 5 2.61 -4.27 -8.68
CA SER A 5 1.19 -4.57 -8.47
C SER A 5 0.64 -5.37 -9.66
N SER A 6 -0.50 -6.04 -9.56
CA SER A 6 -1.04 -6.76 -10.73
C SER A 6 -1.42 -5.78 -11.85
N THR A 7 -1.00 -6.09 -13.08
CA THR A 7 -1.29 -5.34 -14.32
C THR A 7 -2.60 -5.76 -15.00
N THR A 8 -3.32 -6.73 -14.42
CA THR A 8 -4.60 -7.20 -14.96
C THR A 8 -5.67 -6.10 -14.86
N PRO A 9 -6.40 -5.76 -15.95
CA PRO A 9 -7.24 -4.56 -16.01
C PRO A 9 -8.47 -4.54 -15.08
N TRP A 10 -8.81 -5.67 -14.44
CA TRP A 10 -9.92 -5.81 -13.48
C TRP A 10 -9.46 -5.88 -12.02
N HIS A 11 -8.14 -5.95 -11.76
CA HIS A 11 -7.59 -5.91 -10.41
C HIS A 11 -7.24 -4.47 -10.02
N GLN A 12 -7.71 -4.05 -8.85
CA GLN A 12 -7.64 -2.70 -8.28
C GLN A 12 -6.23 -2.07 -8.18
N SER A 13 -5.20 -2.88 -8.30
CA SER A 13 -3.79 -2.47 -8.26
C SER A 13 -3.41 -1.40 -9.28
N ALA A 14 -4.17 -1.27 -10.37
CA ALA A 14 -3.95 -0.23 -11.38
C ALA A 14 -4.07 1.21 -10.83
N LEU A 15 -4.76 1.41 -9.70
CA LEU A 15 -4.99 2.73 -9.10
C LEU A 15 -3.92 3.16 -8.09
N VAL A 16 -3.08 2.23 -7.62
CA VAL A 16 -1.95 2.56 -6.73
C VAL A 16 -0.94 3.49 -7.42
N GLY A 17 -0.82 3.37 -8.75
CA GLY A 17 -0.04 4.29 -9.59
C GLY A 17 -0.83 5.47 -10.16
N ALA A 18 -2.12 5.62 -9.83
CA ALA A 18 -2.98 6.70 -10.35
C ALA A 18 -3.05 7.91 -9.42
N THR A 19 -2.84 7.74 -8.11
CA THR A 19 -2.81 8.86 -7.15
C THR A 19 -1.51 9.68 -7.23
N VAL A 20 -0.48 9.17 -7.90
CA VAL A 20 0.81 9.86 -8.08
C VAL A 20 1.23 9.81 -9.56
N ASP A 21 0.33 10.23 -10.45
CA ASP A 21 0.72 10.52 -11.84
C ASP A 21 1.25 11.96 -11.90
N SER A 22 2.52 12.13 -11.53
CA SER A 22 3.22 13.41 -11.63
C SER A 22 4.00 13.46 -12.93
N ARG A 23 3.76 14.49 -13.75
CA ARG A 23 4.57 14.77 -14.96
C ARG A 23 6.07 14.93 -14.66
N PHE A 24 6.43 15.13 -13.41
CA PHE A 24 7.80 15.38 -12.96
C PHE A 24 8.45 14.18 -12.28
N ILE A 25 7.71 13.10 -12.00
CA ILE A 25 8.25 11.89 -11.36
C ILE A 25 8.03 10.71 -12.31
N PRO A 26 9.08 10.17 -12.94
CA PRO A 26 8.93 9.00 -13.79
C PRO A 26 8.37 7.83 -12.96
N THR A 27 7.32 7.19 -13.48
CA THR A 27 6.64 6.08 -12.82
C THR A 27 6.93 4.78 -13.56
N LEU A 28 7.63 3.86 -12.90
CA LEU A 28 7.84 2.48 -13.36
C LEU A 28 6.71 1.60 -12.82
N ARG A 29 5.99 0.89 -13.68
CA ARG A 29 4.95 -0.08 -13.30
C ARG A 29 5.40 -1.49 -13.63
N LEU A 30 5.37 -2.37 -12.64
CA LEU A 30 5.80 -3.77 -12.75
C LEU A 30 4.68 -4.69 -12.29
N ASP A 31 4.51 -5.81 -12.99
CA ASP A 31 3.53 -6.83 -12.62
C ASP A 31 4.02 -7.64 -11.41
N SER A 32 3.17 -7.82 -10.41
CA SER A 32 3.52 -8.61 -9.21
C SER A 32 3.70 -10.12 -9.49
N GLY A 33 3.20 -10.62 -10.63
CA GLY A 33 3.39 -11.97 -11.11
C GLY A 33 4.69 -12.18 -11.89
N THR A 34 5.41 -11.11 -12.25
CA THR A 34 6.76 -11.21 -12.81
C THR A 34 7.69 -11.92 -11.81
N PRO A 35 8.58 -12.82 -12.26
CA PRO A 35 9.52 -13.50 -11.38
C PRO A 35 10.29 -12.51 -10.49
N LEU A 36 10.39 -12.82 -9.20
CA LEU A 36 11.03 -11.94 -8.20
C LEU A 36 12.43 -11.48 -8.62
N ALA A 37 13.17 -12.35 -9.31
CA ALA A 37 14.52 -12.06 -9.76
C ALA A 37 14.56 -10.93 -10.83
N GLU A 38 13.58 -10.91 -11.72
CA GLU A 38 13.44 -9.89 -12.77
C GLU A 38 12.92 -8.58 -12.19
N LEU A 39 11.97 -8.64 -11.24
CA LEU A 39 11.53 -7.49 -10.46
C LEU A 39 12.71 -6.82 -9.75
N ALA A 40 13.51 -7.59 -9.03
CA ALA A 40 14.70 -7.09 -8.34
C ALA A 40 15.68 -6.42 -9.32
N THR A 41 15.98 -7.07 -10.45
CA THR A 41 16.90 -6.53 -11.45
C THR A 41 16.41 -5.20 -12.01
N THR A 42 15.12 -5.12 -12.34
CA THR A 42 14.52 -3.90 -12.91
C THR A 42 14.47 -2.77 -11.89
N LEU A 43 14.07 -3.07 -10.65
CA LEU A 43 14.04 -2.10 -9.55
C LEU A 43 15.45 -1.58 -9.22
N HIS A 44 16.44 -2.46 -9.19
CA HIS A 44 17.83 -2.09 -8.94
C HIS A 44 18.38 -1.17 -10.03
N ALA A 45 18.04 -1.40 -11.30
CA ALA A 45 18.42 -0.52 -12.40
C ALA A 45 17.70 0.85 -12.34
N PHE A 46 16.46 0.87 -11.85
CA PHE A 46 15.63 2.07 -11.81
C PHE A 46 15.86 2.96 -10.58
N GLN A 47 16.30 2.41 -9.44
CA GLN A 47 16.56 3.13 -8.18
C GLN A 47 15.41 4.08 -7.76
N PRO A 48 14.21 3.56 -7.43
CA PRO A 48 13.07 4.39 -7.06
C PRO A 48 13.23 5.05 -5.69
N ASP A 49 12.97 6.37 -5.61
CA ASP A 49 12.83 7.08 -4.33
C ASP A 49 11.56 6.67 -3.56
N VAL A 50 10.53 6.23 -4.28
CA VAL A 50 9.25 5.80 -3.71
C VAL A 50 8.91 4.44 -4.30
N LEU A 51 8.72 3.45 -3.42
CA LEU A 51 8.32 2.10 -3.78
C LEU A 51 6.92 1.80 -3.24
N VAL A 52 6.03 1.35 -4.12
CA VAL A 52 4.67 0.96 -3.73
C VAL A 52 4.40 -0.47 -4.16
N GLY A 53 3.77 -1.26 -3.30
CA GLY A 53 3.34 -2.61 -3.67
C GLY A 53 2.53 -3.31 -2.58
N TYR A 54 2.16 -4.55 -2.86
CA TYR A 54 1.48 -5.39 -1.88
C TYR A 54 2.41 -5.77 -0.71
N ALA A 55 1.83 -6.01 0.47
CA ALA A 55 2.61 -6.42 1.64
C ALA A 55 3.44 -7.69 1.36
N SER A 56 2.87 -8.64 0.62
CA SER A 56 3.48 -9.90 0.22
C SER A 56 4.71 -9.72 -0.66
N ILE A 57 4.60 -8.93 -1.74
CA ILE A 57 5.72 -8.72 -2.68
C ILE A 57 6.80 -7.83 -2.07
N LEU A 58 6.43 -6.80 -1.30
CA LEU A 58 7.39 -5.97 -0.58
C LEU A 58 8.19 -6.80 0.42
N ARG A 59 7.55 -7.75 1.12
CA ARG A 59 8.24 -8.68 2.02
C ARG A 59 9.22 -9.58 1.27
N LEU A 60 8.84 -10.10 0.09
CA LEU A 60 9.74 -10.91 -0.74
C LEU A 60 10.94 -10.10 -1.22
N LEU A 61 10.70 -8.89 -1.74
CA LEU A 61 11.75 -7.97 -2.17
C LEU A 61 12.65 -7.54 -1.00
N ALA A 62 12.11 -7.38 0.20
CA ALA A 62 12.86 -7.07 1.42
C ALA A 62 13.69 -8.27 1.95
N ALA A 63 13.46 -9.49 1.46
CA ALA A 63 14.27 -10.66 1.81
C ALA A 63 15.48 -10.86 0.87
N GLU A 64 15.42 -10.30 -0.35
CA GLU A 64 16.53 -10.31 -1.33
C GLU A 64 17.81 -9.54 -0.93
N PRO A 65 17.80 -8.51 -0.05
CA PRO A 65 19.01 -7.84 0.41
C PRO A 65 19.97 -8.80 1.13
N ALA A 66 19.44 -9.84 1.78
CA ALA A 66 20.25 -10.88 2.40
C ALA A 66 21.02 -11.75 1.37
N GLN A 67 20.71 -11.62 0.07
CA GLN A 67 21.36 -12.34 -1.02
C GLN A 67 22.14 -11.42 -1.99
N GLN A 68 22.37 -10.13 -1.64
CA GLN A 68 23.13 -9.14 -2.44
C GLN A 68 22.58 -8.86 -3.86
N ARG A 69 21.30 -9.16 -4.14
CA ARG A 69 20.71 -8.98 -5.48
C ARG A 69 19.92 -7.69 -5.67
N LEU A 70 19.60 -6.99 -4.58
CA LEU A 70 18.75 -5.81 -4.60
C LEU A 70 19.22 -4.79 -3.56
N ASP A 71 20.07 -3.87 -4.00
CA ASP A 71 20.44 -2.68 -3.21
C ASP A 71 19.52 -1.52 -3.61
N LEU A 72 18.62 -1.16 -2.69
CA LEU A 72 17.64 -0.08 -2.84
C LEU A 72 17.64 0.78 -1.57
N SER A 73 17.51 2.09 -1.77
CA SER A 73 17.43 3.06 -0.68
C SER A 73 16.20 3.99 -0.83
N PRO A 74 14.96 3.46 -0.87
CA PRO A 74 13.79 4.28 -1.08
C PRO A 74 13.56 5.25 0.09
N THR A 75 13.22 6.48 -0.24
CA THR A 75 12.78 7.51 0.72
C THR A 75 11.37 7.28 1.24
N ALA A 76 10.55 6.45 0.58
CA ALA A 76 9.26 6.02 1.12
C ALA A 76 8.87 4.66 0.55
N VAL A 77 8.20 3.86 1.39
CA VAL A 77 7.62 2.58 0.99
C VAL A 77 6.16 2.58 1.39
N PHE A 78 5.27 2.27 0.46
CA PHE A 78 3.83 2.20 0.69
C PHE A 78 3.33 0.78 0.45
N SER A 79 2.58 0.26 1.41
CA SER A 79 1.89 -1.02 1.30
C SER A 79 0.40 -0.78 1.15
N ALA A 80 -0.22 -1.45 0.19
CA ALA A 80 -1.66 -1.35 -0.06
C ALA A 80 -2.25 -2.70 -0.49
N SER A 81 -3.58 -2.80 -0.45
CA SER A 81 -4.39 -3.91 -0.98
C SER A 81 -4.19 -5.30 -0.34
N GLU A 82 -3.33 -5.41 0.67
CA GLU A 82 -3.16 -6.61 1.49
C GLU A 82 -2.97 -6.22 2.96
N VAL A 83 -3.22 -7.16 3.87
CA VAL A 83 -2.91 -6.96 5.28
C VAL A 83 -1.40 -6.85 5.48
N LEU A 84 -0.94 -5.66 5.84
CA LEU A 84 0.43 -5.44 6.30
C LEU A 84 0.61 -6.00 7.71
N THR A 85 1.04 -7.26 7.80
CA THR A 85 1.35 -7.89 9.10
C THR A 85 2.58 -7.25 9.77
N ASP A 86 2.66 -7.32 11.09
CA ASP A 86 3.83 -6.83 11.83
C ASP A 86 5.14 -7.51 11.40
N ALA A 87 5.08 -8.78 11.01
CA ALA A 87 6.23 -9.51 10.50
C ALA A 87 6.72 -8.94 9.16
N ALA A 88 5.80 -8.64 8.24
CA ALA A 88 6.13 -7.98 6.98
C ALA A 88 6.67 -6.56 7.22
N ARG A 89 6.02 -5.79 8.09
CA ARG A 89 6.48 -4.44 8.50
C ARG A 89 7.93 -4.47 9.00
N ARG A 90 8.26 -5.38 9.92
CA ARG A 90 9.63 -5.53 10.44
C ARG A 90 10.62 -5.94 9.36
N SER A 91 10.26 -6.90 8.51
CA SER A 91 11.14 -7.35 7.42
C SER A 91 11.50 -6.20 6.48
N ILE A 92 10.51 -5.40 6.10
CA ILE A 92 10.66 -4.23 5.22
C ILE A 92 11.52 -3.15 5.92
N ALA A 93 11.25 -2.88 7.20
CA ALA A 93 12.03 -1.92 7.98
C ALA A 93 13.50 -2.32 8.13
N THR A 94 13.79 -3.61 8.33
CA THR A 94 15.16 -4.12 8.39
C THR A 94 15.88 -3.96 7.05
N ALA A 95 15.17 -4.19 5.93
CA ALA A 95 15.75 -4.14 4.59
C ALA A 95 16.14 -2.71 4.15
N TRP A 96 15.28 -1.73 4.42
CA TRP A 96 15.42 -0.37 3.88
C TRP A 96 15.52 0.71 4.95
N GLY A 97 15.72 0.32 6.21
CA GLY A 97 15.91 1.20 7.36
C GLY A 97 14.66 1.97 7.79
N ARG A 98 13.49 1.69 7.19
CA ARG A 98 12.26 2.48 7.38
C ARG A 98 11.02 1.60 7.27
N ALA A 99 10.06 1.80 8.17
CA ALA A 99 8.79 1.09 8.10
C ALA A 99 7.96 1.58 6.89
N PRO A 100 7.22 0.67 6.21
CA PRO A 100 6.29 1.07 5.18
C PRO A 100 5.07 1.79 5.77
N PHE A 101 4.50 2.72 5.01
CA PHE A 101 3.20 3.31 5.29
C PHE A 101 2.09 2.38 4.79
N ASN A 102 1.13 2.05 5.65
CA ASN A 102 -0.05 1.30 5.24
C ASN A 102 -1.11 2.22 4.64
N VAL A 103 -1.69 1.83 3.51
CA VAL A 103 -2.76 2.55 2.84
C VAL A 103 -3.94 1.59 2.64
N TYR A 104 -5.09 1.96 3.20
CA TYR A 104 -6.32 1.20 3.09
C TYR A 104 -7.24 1.79 2.02
N THR A 105 -7.50 1.01 0.98
CA THR A 105 -8.28 1.41 -0.20
C THR A 105 -9.21 0.27 -0.63
N ALA A 106 -10.37 0.60 -1.22
CA ALA A 106 -11.28 -0.33 -1.88
C ALA A 106 -11.68 0.20 -3.28
N THR A 107 -12.26 -0.65 -4.14
CA THR A 107 -12.46 -0.35 -5.57
C THR A 107 -13.51 0.74 -5.70
N GLU A 108 -14.52 0.59 -4.86
CA GLU A 108 -15.78 1.30 -4.84
C GLU A 108 -15.62 2.67 -4.19
N THR A 109 -14.56 2.91 -3.40
CA THR A 109 -14.46 4.05 -2.49
C THR A 109 -13.30 5.01 -2.75
N ALA A 110 -12.33 4.63 -3.59
CA ALA A 110 -11.16 5.46 -3.92
C ALA A 110 -10.49 6.11 -2.69
N GLY A 111 -9.86 5.29 -1.83
CA GLY A 111 -9.15 5.74 -0.61
C GLY A 111 -10.03 5.76 0.64
N ILE A 112 -9.59 5.08 1.71
CA ILE A 112 -10.33 5.01 2.97
C ILE A 112 -9.48 5.58 4.11
N ALA A 113 -8.23 5.12 4.23
CA ALA A 113 -7.34 5.54 5.30
C ALA A 113 -5.86 5.42 4.90
N ALA A 114 -4.99 6.19 5.55
CA ALA A 114 -3.54 6.04 5.40
C ALA A 114 -2.80 6.29 6.72
N GLU A 115 -1.67 5.60 6.93
CA GLU A 115 -0.76 5.88 8.03
C GLU A 115 0.00 7.19 7.82
N CYS A 116 0.25 7.91 8.92
CA CYS A 116 1.20 9.03 8.95
C CYS A 116 2.54 8.59 9.55
N GLU A 117 3.50 9.51 9.60
CA GLU A 117 4.84 9.30 10.17
C GLU A 117 4.85 8.92 11.67
N HIS A 118 3.79 9.21 12.41
CA HIS A 118 3.67 8.85 13.82
C HIS A 118 3.46 7.34 14.03
N GLY A 119 2.93 6.62 13.04
CA GLY A 119 2.76 5.16 13.11
C GLY A 119 1.82 4.65 14.21
N THR A 120 0.94 5.50 14.75
CA THR A 120 0.01 5.16 15.84
C THR A 120 -1.39 4.74 15.35
N GLY A 121 -1.53 4.46 14.04
CA GLY A 121 -2.80 4.13 13.40
C GLY A 121 -2.93 4.76 12.02
N MET A 122 -4.08 4.57 11.39
CA MET A 122 -4.43 5.17 10.10
C MET A 122 -5.37 6.36 10.30
N HIS A 123 -5.14 7.44 9.56
CA HIS A 123 -6.06 8.56 9.44
C HIS A 123 -7.12 8.24 8.40
N LEU A 124 -8.39 8.35 8.78
CA LEU A 124 -9.53 8.21 7.87
C LEU A 124 -9.67 9.47 7.01
N PHE A 125 -10.00 9.29 5.74
CA PHE A 125 -10.39 10.40 4.85
C PHE A 125 -11.87 10.73 5.05
N GLU A 126 -12.20 11.25 6.23
CA GLU A 126 -13.59 11.51 6.68
C GLU A 126 -14.32 12.56 5.83
N ASP A 127 -13.58 13.35 5.06
CA ASP A 127 -14.08 14.27 4.04
C ASP A 127 -14.60 13.56 2.78
N CYS A 128 -14.11 12.34 2.51
CA CYS A 128 -14.48 11.53 1.35
C CYS A 128 -15.36 10.34 1.68
N VAL A 129 -15.22 9.76 2.86
CA VAL A 129 -15.92 8.55 3.26
C VAL A 129 -16.46 8.64 4.68
N ILE A 130 -17.64 8.07 4.89
CA ILE A 130 -18.13 7.72 6.23
C ILE A 130 -17.78 6.26 6.48
N THR A 131 -17.11 5.98 7.60
CA THR A 131 -16.80 4.61 8.03
C THR A 131 -17.55 4.22 9.29
N GLU A 132 -18.15 3.03 9.29
CA GLU A 132 -18.88 2.49 10.43
C GLU A 132 -18.31 1.13 10.83
N VAL A 133 -17.88 0.99 12.08
CA VAL A 133 -17.40 -0.29 12.62
C VAL A 133 -18.60 -1.07 13.14
N VAL A 134 -18.82 -2.28 12.61
CA VAL A 134 -20.02 -3.08 12.91
C VAL A 134 -19.69 -4.52 13.30
N ASP A 135 -20.59 -5.17 14.02
CA ASP A 135 -20.53 -6.61 14.35
C ASP A 135 -20.90 -7.52 13.17
N GLN A 136 -21.12 -8.82 13.42
CA GLN A 136 -21.44 -9.79 12.37
C GLN A 136 -22.83 -9.52 11.76
N GLU A 137 -23.75 -8.99 12.57
CA GLU A 137 -25.14 -8.63 12.27
C GLU A 137 -25.29 -7.20 11.72
N ASN A 138 -24.17 -6.53 11.42
CA ASN A 138 -24.10 -5.16 10.92
C ASN A 138 -24.65 -4.10 11.90
N GLN A 139 -24.58 -4.33 13.21
CA GLN A 139 -24.89 -3.32 14.22
C GLN A 139 -23.64 -2.53 14.61
N PRO A 140 -23.72 -1.19 14.79
CA PRO A 140 -22.59 -0.39 15.24
C PRO A 140 -22.07 -0.85 16.60
N VAL A 141 -20.74 -0.97 16.72
CA VAL A 141 -20.09 -1.23 18.01
C VAL A 141 -19.74 0.07 18.72
N LEU A 142 -19.48 0.00 20.04
CA LEU A 142 -19.07 1.17 20.80
C LEU A 142 -17.66 1.65 20.41
N PRO A 143 -17.37 2.96 20.52
CA PRO A 143 -16.02 3.49 20.29
C PRO A 143 -14.96 2.74 21.11
N GLY A 144 -13.86 2.36 20.45
CA GLY A 144 -12.77 1.59 21.05
C GLY A 144 -12.97 0.08 21.08
N GLN A 145 -14.11 -0.44 20.61
CA GLN A 145 -14.33 -1.88 20.43
C GLN A 145 -14.02 -2.33 19.00
N TYR A 146 -13.48 -3.54 18.86
CA TYR A 146 -13.30 -4.16 17.56
C TYR A 146 -14.64 -4.64 17.00
N GLY A 147 -14.94 -4.28 15.75
CA GLY A 147 -16.03 -4.87 14.98
C GLY A 147 -15.57 -6.08 14.17
N ALA A 148 -16.53 -6.77 13.57
CA ALA A 148 -16.27 -7.81 12.58
C ALA A 148 -16.03 -7.24 11.18
N LYS A 149 -16.57 -6.05 10.88
CA LYS A 149 -16.51 -5.41 9.57
C LYS A 149 -16.39 -3.89 9.71
N VAL A 150 -15.93 -3.24 8.64
CA VAL A 150 -16.03 -1.80 8.44
C VAL A 150 -16.91 -1.57 7.20
N LEU A 151 -18.02 -0.87 7.38
CA LEU A 151 -18.85 -0.39 6.27
C LEU A 151 -18.33 0.98 5.83
N VAL A 152 -18.35 1.23 4.53
CA VAL A 152 -17.82 2.47 3.95
C VAL A 152 -18.87 3.07 3.02
N THR A 153 -19.24 4.31 3.28
CA THR A 153 -20.13 5.12 2.43
C THR A 153 -19.33 6.25 1.79
N VAL A 154 -19.38 6.34 0.45
CA VAL A 154 -18.62 7.34 -0.32
C VAL A 154 -19.42 8.63 -0.44
N LEU A 155 -18.81 9.76 -0.09
CA LEU A 155 -19.46 11.07 -0.06
C LEU A 155 -19.34 11.86 -1.38
N GLY A 156 -18.55 11.39 -2.35
CA GLY A 156 -18.43 12.00 -3.68
C GLY A 156 -17.65 11.14 -4.68
N ALA A 157 -17.91 11.33 -5.98
CA ALA A 157 -17.27 10.54 -7.06
C ALA A 157 -15.89 11.09 -7.51
N GLN A 158 -15.31 12.05 -6.78
CA GLN A 158 -14.03 12.69 -7.13
C GLN A 158 -12.91 12.22 -6.18
N PRO A 159 -11.64 12.23 -6.63
CA PRO A 159 -10.51 11.85 -5.80
C PRO A 159 -10.37 12.79 -4.59
N CYS A 160 -10.10 12.23 -3.42
CA CYS A 160 -9.70 12.99 -2.23
C CYS A 160 -8.45 13.82 -2.53
N HIS A 161 -8.41 15.07 -2.08
CA HIS A 161 -7.31 16.01 -2.29
C HIS A 161 -6.23 15.91 -1.22
#